data_AF-A0A7R9UJE5-F1
#
_entry.id   AF-A0A7R9UJE5-F1
#
_cell.length_a   1.000
_cell.length_b   1.000
_cell.length_c   1.000
_cell.angle_alpha   90.00
_cell.angle_beta   90.00
_cell.angle_gamma   90.00
#
_symmetry.space_group_name_H-M   'P 1'
#
loop_
_entity.id
_entity.type
_entity.pdbx_description
1 polymer ?
#
loop_
_entity_poly.entity_id
_entity_poly.type
_entity_poly.pdbx_seq_one_letter_code
_entity_poly.pdbx_strand_id
1 'polypeptide(L)'
;FGSMGVSRLLRAVLIPAAMSVAAAFSAADSPALVRHGRTAPAMHEAQRPHGSAPQPPQLPPPPGASTRNPLRLAVLRLGVTEPAWTSPLNREARAGVFACAGCGAVVFSSDAKFDSGSGWPSFWRSAAEGTIAYRREWDGRIECHCAACGGHLGHVFADGPRVAPDDPPAPKSDLAPSNGRRPRFCVNGLALTFAQRAEEAN
;
A
#
# COMPACT_ATOMS: atom_id res chain seq x y z
N PHE A 1 -44.43 -37.58 42.19
CA PHE A 1 -44.81 -36.27 42.78
C PHE A 1 -43.97 -35.17 42.14
N GLY A 2 -44.63 -34.21 41.45
CA GLY A 2 -44.11 -32.89 41.00
C GLY A 2 -43.15 -32.89 39.78
N SER A 3 -43.62 -32.65 38.55
CA SER A 3 -43.86 -31.34 37.87
C SER A 3 -42.56 -30.66 37.41
N MET A 4 -42.13 -30.84 36.16
CA MET A 4 -42.32 -29.96 34.98
C MET A 4 -41.76 -28.54 35.13
N GLY A 5 -40.90 -28.13 34.18
CA GLY A 5 -40.45 -26.74 34.05
C GLY A 5 -39.39 -26.50 32.96
N VAL A 6 -39.69 -26.78 31.69
CA VAL A 6 -38.99 -26.22 30.53
C VAL A 6 -39.52 -24.81 30.27
N SER A 7 -38.65 -23.80 30.15
CA SER A 7 -39.03 -22.48 29.63
C SER A 7 -37.95 -21.94 28.71
N ARG A 8 -38.23 -22.10 27.41
CA ARG A 8 -37.59 -21.38 26.30
C ARG A 8 -38.24 -19.99 26.24
N LEU A 9 -37.44 -18.94 26.33
CA LEU A 9 -37.88 -17.57 26.03
C LEU A 9 -37.24 -17.13 24.71
N LEU A 10 -38.03 -17.20 23.64
CA LEU A 10 -37.79 -16.48 22.39
C LEU A 10 -37.86 -14.97 22.69
N ARG A 11 -36.83 -14.21 22.29
CA ARG A 11 -36.96 -12.76 22.10
C ARG A 11 -37.15 -12.48 20.62
N ALA A 12 -38.32 -11.95 20.29
CA ALA A 12 -38.75 -11.54 18.97
C ALA A 12 -37.92 -10.35 18.45
N VAL A 13 -37.57 -10.43 17.18
CA VAL A 13 -36.99 -9.36 16.36
C VAL A 13 -38.12 -8.42 15.95
N LEU A 14 -38.02 -7.13 16.29
CA LEU A 14 -38.90 -6.08 15.79
C LEU A 14 -38.16 -5.29 14.69
N ILE A 15 -38.66 -5.43 13.46
CA ILE A 15 -38.28 -4.63 12.30
C ILE A 15 -39.29 -3.46 12.21
N PRO A 16 -38.87 -2.19 12.27
CA PRO A 16 -39.74 -1.10 11.85
C PRO A 16 -39.67 -0.88 10.34
N ALA A 17 -40.84 -0.85 9.74
CA ALA A 17 -41.14 -0.67 8.32
C ALA A 17 -40.81 0.75 7.81
N ALA A 18 -40.53 0.81 6.51
CA ALA A 18 -40.35 2.01 5.73
C ALA A 18 -41.64 2.86 5.61
N MET A 19 -41.49 4.19 5.63
CA MET A 19 -42.51 5.13 5.17
C MET A 19 -41.88 6.10 4.18
N SER A 20 -42.31 6.01 2.93
CA SER A 20 -42.07 6.98 1.87
C SER A 20 -42.93 8.23 2.09
N VAL A 21 -42.37 9.42 1.86
CA VAL A 21 -43.16 10.63 1.63
C VAL A 21 -42.67 11.29 0.34
N ALA A 22 -43.58 11.36 -0.64
CA ALA A 22 -43.44 12.16 -1.84
C ALA A 22 -44.15 13.51 -1.63
N ALA A 23 -43.51 14.61 -2.04
CA ALA A 23 -44.15 15.92 -2.28
C ALA A 23 -43.30 16.61 -3.37
N ALA A 24 -43.78 16.67 -4.60
CA ALA A 24 -44.71 17.66 -5.18
C ALA A 24 -43.92 18.75 -5.92
N PHE A 25 -43.94 18.64 -7.25
CA PHE A 25 -43.52 19.66 -8.21
C PHE A 25 -44.40 20.91 -8.08
N SER A 26 -43.79 22.10 -8.16
CA SER A 26 -44.49 23.32 -8.54
C SER A 26 -43.66 24.04 -9.61
N ALA A 27 -44.24 24.16 -10.79
CA ALA A 27 -43.78 24.98 -11.89
C ALA A 27 -44.58 26.28 -11.90
N ALA A 28 -43.93 27.42 -12.15
CA ALA A 28 -44.56 28.60 -12.71
C ALA A 28 -43.54 29.50 -13.45
N ASP A 29 -43.85 29.67 -14.73
CA ASP A 29 -43.41 30.59 -15.80
C ASP A 29 -43.03 32.04 -15.39
N SER A 30 -41.88 32.59 -15.82
CA SER A 30 -41.59 33.41 -17.05
C SER A 30 -41.64 34.95 -16.80
N PRO A 31 -41.05 35.86 -17.62
CA PRO A 31 -40.54 35.69 -18.99
C PRO A 31 -39.15 36.32 -19.29
N ALA A 32 -38.73 36.06 -20.53
CA ALA A 32 -37.54 36.53 -21.23
C ALA A 32 -37.40 38.06 -21.32
N LEU A 33 -36.15 38.53 -21.27
CA LEU A 33 -35.73 39.76 -21.94
C LEU A 33 -34.51 39.48 -22.81
N VAL A 34 -34.72 39.60 -24.12
CA VAL A 34 -33.71 39.58 -25.17
C VAL A 34 -32.84 40.84 -25.06
N ARG A 35 -31.51 40.70 -25.10
CA ARG A 35 -30.65 41.75 -25.66
C ARG A 35 -29.45 41.16 -26.39
N HIS A 36 -29.27 41.67 -27.60
CA HIS A 36 -28.35 41.25 -28.63
C HIS A 36 -26.86 41.34 -28.25
N GLY A 37 -26.10 40.34 -28.71
CA GLY A 37 -24.93 40.55 -29.54
C GLY A 37 -23.63 40.99 -28.86
N ARG A 38 -22.73 40.02 -28.65
CA ARG A 38 -21.33 40.12 -29.08
C ARG A 38 -20.65 38.75 -28.94
N THR A 39 -20.30 38.18 -30.08
CA THR A 39 -19.44 37.00 -30.20
C THR A 39 -18.04 37.32 -29.68
N ALA A 40 -17.62 36.62 -28.63
CA ALA A 40 -16.21 36.53 -28.24
C ALA A 40 -15.67 35.19 -28.74
N PRO A 41 -14.48 35.14 -29.38
CA PRO A 41 -13.97 33.91 -29.96
C PRO A 41 -13.52 32.96 -28.85
N ALA A 42 -13.80 31.68 -29.05
CA ALA A 42 -13.26 30.60 -28.24
C ALA A 42 -11.73 30.57 -28.39
N MET A 43 -11.01 31.06 -27.39
CA MET A 43 -9.62 30.66 -27.18
C MET A 43 -9.61 29.19 -26.77
N HIS A 44 -9.22 28.36 -27.73
CA HIS A 44 -8.85 26.97 -27.52
C HIS A 44 -7.60 26.96 -26.63
N GLU A 45 -7.78 26.78 -25.32
CA GLU A 45 -6.66 26.54 -24.42
C GLU A 45 -6.11 25.15 -24.73
N ALA A 46 -5.04 25.13 -25.52
CA ALA A 46 -4.34 23.90 -25.87
C ALA A 46 -3.82 23.23 -24.59
N GLN A 47 -4.45 22.13 -24.19
CA GLN A 47 -3.89 21.19 -23.21
C GLN A 47 -2.46 20.86 -23.63
N ARG A 48 -1.48 21.39 -22.89
CA ARG A 48 -0.10 20.93 -22.99
C ARG A 48 -0.06 19.50 -22.44
N PRO A 49 0.52 18.51 -23.15
CA PRO A 49 0.68 17.19 -22.58
C PRO A 49 1.65 17.32 -21.40
N HIS A 50 1.17 17.04 -20.19
CA HIS A 50 2.03 16.80 -19.04
C HIS A 50 2.92 15.60 -19.39
N GLY A 51 4.19 15.88 -19.69
CA GLY A 51 5.19 14.85 -19.89
C GLY A 51 5.30 14.01 -18.61
N SER A 52 4.78 12.80 -18.66
CA SER A 52 4.98 11.78 -17.63
C SER A 52 6.48 11.58 -17.46
N ALA A 53 6.97 11.65 -16.21
CA ALA A 53 8.35 11.27 -15.90
C ALA A 53 8.64 9.86 -16.47
N PRO A 54 9.86 9.60 -16.97
CA PRO A 54 10.21 8.29 -17.48
C PRO A 54 10.02 7.25 -16.38
N GLN A 55 9.10 6.31 -16.62
CA GLN A 55 8.90 5.17 -15.75
C GLN A 55 10.21 4.36 -15.69
N PRO A 56 10.65 3.92 -14.50
CA PRO A 56 11.78 3.00 -14.43
C PRO A 56 11.45 1.77 -15.28
N PRO A 57 12.45 1.19 -15.97
CA PRO A 57 12.22 0.07 -16.87
C PRO A 57 11.52 -1.05 -16.10
N GLN A 58 10.27 -1.32 -16.47
CA GLN A 58 9.52 -2.42 -15.90
C GLN A 58 10.11 -3.70 -16.45
N LEU A 59 10.87 -4.41 -15.62
CA LEU A 59 11.27 -5.77 -15.93
C LEU A 59 9.99 -6.61 -16.09
N PRO A 60 9.86 -7.45 -17.13
CA PRO A 60 8.73 -8.35 -17.26
C PRO A 60 8.67 -9.24 -16.01
N PRO A 61 7.48 -9.51 -15.45
CA PRO A 61 7.36 -10.44 -14.33
C PRO A 61 7.95 -11.79 -14.77
N PRO A 62 8.89 -12.39 -14.02
CA PRO A 62 9.43 -13.68 -14.40
C PRO A 62 8.27 -14.70 -14.44
N PRO A 63 8.17 -15.53 -15.49
CA PRO A 63 7.10 -16.51 -15.59
C PRO A 63 7.26 -17.55 -14.46
N GLY A 64 6.27 -17.61 -13.55
CA GLY A 64 6.13 -18.69 -12.57
C GLY A 64 7.03 -18.61 -11.33
N ALA A 65 7.05 -17.50 -10.59
CA ALA A 65 7.73 -17.44 -9.28
C ALA A 65 6.97 -18.22 -8.17
N SER A 66 6.60 -19.48 -8.42
CA SER A 66 6.34 -20.45 -7.35
C SER A 66 7.67 -20.86 -6.75
N THR A 67 8.17 -20.03 -5.84
CA THR A 67 9.28 -20.45 -5.00
C THR A 67 8.97 -21.80 -4.36
N ARG A 68 9.80 -22.82 -4.60
CA ARG A 68 9.67 -24.15 -3.96
C ARG A 68 10.29 -24.20 -2.56
N ASN A 69 10.86 -23.08 -2.09
CA ASN A 69 11.41 -23.01 -0.75
C ASN A 69 10.25 -22.92 0.26
N PRO A 70 10.07 -23.94 1.14
CA PRO A 70 8.93 -24.00 2.04
C PRO A 70 8.93 -22.85 3.06
N LEU A 71 10.10 -22.40 3.53
CA LEU A 71 10.19 -21.27 4.46
C LEU A 71 9.75 -19.97 3.80
N ARG A 72 10.17 -19.74 2.55
CA ARG A 72 9.71 -18.57 1.78
C ARG A 72 8.22 -18.62 1.52
N LEU A 73 7.65 -19.79 1.23
CA LEU A 73 6.19 -19.95 1.10
C LEU A 73 5.48 -19.67 2.41
N ALA A 74 6.00 -20.17 3.53
CA ALA A 74 5.42 -19.90 4.85
C ALA A 74 5.44 -18.40 5.19
N VAL A 75 6.54 -17.70 4.89
CA VAL A 75 6.60 -16.24 5.02
C VAL A 75 5.56 -15.57 4.14
N LEU A 76 5.61 -15.79 2.81
CA LEU A 76 4.78 -15.07 1.84
C LEU A 76 3.28 -15.37 1.94
N ARG A 77 2.89 -16.60 2.31
CA ARG A 77 1.51 -17.08 2.24
C ARG A 77 0.86 -17.35 3.59
N LEU A 78 1.65 -17.65 4.62
CA LEU A 78 1.15 -17.94 5.97
C LEU A 78 1.47 -16.84 6.98
N GLY A 79 2.16 -15.77 6.57
CA GLY A 79 2.52 -14.66 7.47
C GLY A 79 3.56 -15.05 8.52
N VAL A 80 4.34 -16.10 8.28
CA VAL A 80 5.43 -16.49 9.19
C VAL A 80 6.53 -15.43 9.15
N THR A 81 7.14 -15.18 10.31
CA THR A 81 8.31 -14.30 10.42
C THR A 81 9.57 -15.15 10.50
N GLU A 82 10.58 -14.84 9.68
CA GLU A 82 11.89 -15.49 9.76
C GLU A 82 12.61 -15.09 11.07
N PRO A 83 13.48 -15.94 11.64
CA PRO A 83 14.22 -15.56 12.83
C PRO A 83 15.14 -14.35 12.55
N ALA A 84 15.26 -13.46 13.53
CA ALA A 84 16.13 -12.29 13.45
C ALA A 84 17.58 -12.69 13.09
N TRP A 85 18.27 -11.82 12.34
CA TRP A 85 19.69 -11.94 11.96
C TRP A 85 20.03 -13.07 10.99
N THR A 86 19.04 -13.81 10.48
CA THR A 86 19.29 -14.96 9.60
C THR A 86 19.43 -14.60 8.13
N SER A 87 18.81 -13.51 7.67
CA SER A 87 18.86 -13.14 6.27
C SER A 87 20.21 -12.50 5.87
N PRO A 88 20.82 -12.91 4.74
CA PRO A 88 21.96 -12.18 4.17
C PRO A 88 21.57 -10.76 3.74
N LEU A 89 20.30 -10.50 3.44
CA LEU A 89 19.80 -9.18 3.02
C LEU A 89 19.81 -8.15 4.16
N ASN A 90 20.02 -8.58 5.41
CA ASN A 90 20.23 -7.69 6.54
C ASN A 90 21.38 -6.71 6.26
N ARG A 91 22.52 -7.24 5.79
CA ARG A 91 23.76 -6.48 5.55
C ARG A 91 23.98 -6.12 4.09
N GLU A 92 23.00 -6.39 3.22
CA GLU A 92 23.09 -5.98 1.82
C GLU A 92 23.11 -4.45 1.74
N ALA A 93 24.17 -3.91 1.15
CA ALA A 93 24.43 -2.48 1.05
C ALA A 93 24.80 -2.05 -0.39
N ARG A 94 24.88 -3.00 -1.33
CA ARG A 94 25.14 -2.69 -2.73
C ARG A 94 23.97 -1.89 -3.31
N ALA A 95 24.28 -1.04 -4.29
CA ALA A 95 23.25 -0.31 -5.03
C ALA A 95 22.37 -1.29 -5.82
N GLY A 96 21.05 -1.18 -5.70
CA GLY A 96 20.13 -2.10 -6.36
C GLY A 96 18.70 -1.98 -5.88
N VAL A 97 17.90 -2.99 -6.24
CA VAL A 97 16.48 -3.06 -5.89
C VAL A 97 16.14 -4.35 -5.17
N PHE A 98 15.17 -4.26 -4.27
CA PHE A 98 14.59 -5.39 -3.57
C PHE A 98 13.21 -5.67 -4.16
N ALA A 99 13.05 -6.87 -4.72
CA ALA A 99 11.82 -7.32 -5.35
C ALA A 99 11.09 -8.34 -4.48
N CYS A 100 9.77 -8.39 -4.59
CA CYS A 100 8.94 -9.40 -3.95
C CYS A 100 9.34 -10.77 -4.47
N ALA A 101 9.75 -11.64 -3.55
CA ALA A 101 10.15 -13.00 -3.86
C ALA A 101 9.05 -13.87 -4.49
N GLY A 102 7.77 -13.48 -4.34
CA GLY A 102 6.63 -14.22 -4.85
C GLY A 102 6.19 -13.84 -6.27
N CYS A 103 6.48 -12.62 -6.72
CA CYS A 103 6.03 -12.15 -8.05
C CYS A 103 7.05 -11.31 -8.84
N GLY A 104 8.18 -10.96 -8.24
CA GLY A 104 9.22 -10.15 -8.88
C GLY A 104 8.96 -8.65 -8.89
N ALA A 105 7.81 -8.17 -8.37
CA ALA A 105 7.53 -6.73 -8.30
C ALA A 105 8.56 -6.01 -7.41
N VAL A 106 9.16 -4.92 -7.89
CA VAL A 106 10.08 -4.10 -7.10
C VAL A 106 9.30 -3.43 -5.96
N VAL A 107 9.76 -3.62 -4.73
CA VAL A 107 9.08 -3.12 -3.52
C VAL A 107 9.93 -2.12 -2.73
N PHE A 108 11.25 -2.23 -2.77
CA PHE A 108 12.17 -1.28 -2.13
C PHE A 108 13.42 -0.99 -2.98
N SER A 109 14.04 0.17 -2.77
CA SER A 109 15.36 0.53 -3.31
C SER A 109 16.42 0.42 -2.21
N SER A 110 17.68 0.11 -2.59
CA SER A 110 18.84 0.24 -1.70
C SER A 110 18.97 1.63 -1.10
N ASP A 111 18.56 2.66 -1.82
CA ASP A 111 18.64 4.07 -1.38
C ASP A 111 17.73 4.36 -0.18
N ALA A 112 16.69 3.53 -0.01
CA ALA A 112 15.77 3.60 1.12
C ALA A 112 16.17 2.67 2.28
N LYS A 113 17.20 1.84 2.11
CA LYS A 113 17.61 0.85 3.10
C LYS A 113 18.47 1.49 4.17
N PHE A 114 18.30 1.07 5.42
CA PHE A 114 19.13 1.51 6.53
C PHE A 114 19.33 0.39 7.56
N ASP A 115 20.35 0.50 8.40
CA ASP A 115 20.54 -0.40 9.54
C ASP A 115 19.69 0.07 10.72
N SER A 116 18.67 -0.72 11.07
CA SER A 116 17.78 -0.44 12.20
C SER A 116 18.20 -1.15 13.49
N GLY A 117 19.14 -2.09 13.42
CA GLY A 117 19.44 -3.00 14.53
C GLY A 117 18.32 -4.00 14.85
N SER A 118 17.27 -4.13 14.03
CA SER A 118 16.13 -5.02 14.34
C SER A 118 16.40 -6.50 14.09
N GLY A 119 17.35 -6.81 13.20
CA GLY A 119 17.60 -8.18 12.73
C GLY A 119 16.88 -8.56 11.44
N TRP A 120 16.16 -7.63 10.82
CA TRP A 120 15.53 -7.80 9.51
C TRP A 120 15.85 -6.64 8.56
N PRO A 121 15.87 -6.84 7.23
CA PRO A 121 15.95 -5.76 6.26
C PRO A 121 14.97 -4.63 6.59
N SER A 122 15.50 -3.41 6.67
CA SER A 122 14.74 -2.23 7.08
C SER A 122 14.82 -1.12 6.05
N PHE A 123 13.67 -0.56 5.69
CA PHE A 123 13.54 0.51 4.70
C PHE A 123 12.69 1.66 5.24
N TRP A 124 12.97 2.88 4.80
CA TRP A 124 12.25 4.07 5.25
C TRP A 124 11.20 4.59 4.26
N ARG A 125 11.17 4.02 3.04
CA ARG A 125 10.12 4.23 2.03
C ARG A 125 10.03 3.03 1.09
N SER A 126 8.88 2.83 0.45
CA SER A 126 8.71 1.90 -0.66
C SER A 126 9.35 2.44 -1.95
N ALA A 127 9.51 1.56 -2.95
CA ALA A 127 10.16 1.91 -4.21
C ALA A 127 9.33 2.87 -5.06
N ALA A 128 8.01 2.73 -5.04
CA ALA A 128 7.09 3.52 -5.85
C ALA A 128 5.68 3.51 -5.24
N GLU A 129 4.86 4.46 -5.70
CA GLU A 129 3.45 4.58 -5.33
C GLU A 129 2.72 3.25 -5.54
N GLY A 130 2.02 2.79 -4.50
CA GLY A 130 1.16 1.61 -4.58
C GLY A 130 1.89 0.26 -4.69
N THR A 131 3.21 0.19 -4.47
CA THR A 131 3.95 -1.08 -4.46
C THR A 131 3.72 -1.92 -3.19
N ILE A 132 3.32 -1.26 -2.09
CA ILE A 132 3.03 -1.87 -0.79
C ILE A 132 1.57 -1.61 -0.42
N ALA A 133 0.90 -2.63 0.10
CA ALA A 133 -0.42 -2.54 0.71
C ALA A 133 -0.33 -2.90 2.20
N TYR A 134 -1.32 -2.44 2.97
CA TYR A 134 -1.28 -2.50 4.43
C TYR A 134 -2.52 -3.19 5.01
N ARG A 135 -2.33 -3.92 6.10
CA ARG A 135 -3.42 -4.53 6.87
C ARG A 135 -3.16 -4.34 8.36
N ARG A 136 -4.17 -3.87 9.09
CA ARG A 136 -4.10 -3.75 10.55
C ARG A 136 -4.34 -5.13 11.17
N GLU A 137 -3.46 -5.55 12.06
CA GLU A 137 -3.59 -6.77 12.84
C GLU A 137 -4.31 -6.51 14.17
N TRP A 138 -4.81 -7.58 14.79
CA TRP A 138 -5.57 -7.54 16.03
C TRP A 138 -4.77 -7.04 17.23
N ASP A 139 -3.44 -7.17 17.19
CA ASP A 139 -2.50 -6.69 18.21
C ASP A 139 -2.03 -5.24 17.95
N GLY A 140 -2.61 -4.57 16.95
CA GLY A 140 -2.34 -3.17 16.64
C GLY A 140 -1.16 -2.95 15.69
N ARG A 141 -0.37 -3.98 15.36
CA ARG A 141 0.68 -3.88 14.33
C ARG A 141 0.05 -3.67 12.95
N ILE A 142 0.83 -3.09 12.05
CA ILE A 142 0.43 -2.89 10.66
C ILE A 142 1.31 -3.78 9.80
N GLU A 143 0.70 -4.81 9.23
CA GLU A 143 1.32 -5.68 8.25
C GLU A 143 1.53 -4.91 6.94
N CYS A 144 2.69 -5.09 6.32
CA CYS A 144 2.95 -4.68 4.95
C CYS A 144 3.03 -5.92 4.04
N HIS A 145 2.33 -5.88 2.92
CA HIS A 145 2.31 -6.95 1.92
C HIS A 145 2.50 -6.37 0.51
N CYS A 146 2.96 -7.21 -0.41
CA CYS A 146 3.15 -6.81 -1.79
C CYS A 146 1.79 -6.50 -2.42
N ALA A 147 1.61 -5.28 -2.93
CA ALA A 147 0.34 -4.87 -3.53
C ALA A 147 0.00 -5.67 -4.81
N ALA A 148 1.01 -6.18 -5.52
CA ALA A 148 0.82 -6.91 -6.77
C ALA A 148 0.31 -8.35 -6.58
N CYS A 149 0.73 -9.05 -5.51
CA CYS A 149 0.43 -10.48 -5.34
C CYS A 149 -0.12 -10.87 -3.97
N GLY A 150 -0.27 -9.91 -3.05
CA GLY A 150 -0.72 -10.13 -1.68
C GLY A 150 0.27 -10.87 -0.78
N GLY A 151 1.51 -11.11 -1.24
CA GLY A 151 2.52 -11.81 -0.46
C GLY A 151 2.92 -11.01 0.78
N HIS A 152 2.87 -11.64 1.95
CA HIS A 152 3.32 -11.05 3.21
C HIS A 152 4.80 -10.67 3.13
N LEU A 153 5.12 -9.43 3.49
CA LEU A 153 6.49 -8.92 3.50
C LEU A 153 7.01 -8.78 4.94
N GLY A 154 6.22 -8.17 5.82
CA GLY A 154 6.57 -7.94 7.22
C GLY A 154 5.64 -6.92 7.85
N HIS A 155 6.18 -5.99 8.63
CA HIS A 155 5.41 -4.94 9.31
C HIS A 155 6.02 -3.56 9.13
N VAL A 156 5.19 -2.54 9.31
CA VAL A 156 5.63 -1.14 9.31
C VAL A 156 5.47 -0.51 10.69
N PHE A 157 6.50 0.18 11.14
CA PHE A 157 6.60 0.81 12.45
C PHE A 157 6.84 2.32 12.33
N ALA A 158 6.51 3.06 13.40
CA ALA A 158 6.62 4.52 13.46
C ALA A 158 8.00 5.02 13.95
N ASP A 159 9.00 4.16 14.02
CA ASP A 159 10.30 4.40 14.65
C ASP A 159 11.47 4.45 13.64
N GLY A 160 11.18 4.74 12.37
CA GLY A 160 12.19 4.90 11.34
C GLY A 160 13.11 6.11 11.56
N PRO A 161 14.04 6.35 10.63
CA PRO A 161 14.99 7.45 10.71
C PRO A 161 14.26 8.81 10.63
N ARG A 162 14.93 9.87 11.07
CA ARG A 162 14.46 11.24 10.80
C ARG A 162 14.61 11.54 9.31
N VAL A 163 13.76 12.43 8.83
CA VAL A 163 13.86 13.00 7.47
C VAL A 163 15.16 13.79 7.37
N ALA A 164 16.05 13.41 6.45
CA ALA A 164 17.20 14.23 6.08
C ALA A 164 16.79 15.25 4.98
N PRO A 165 17.43 16.43 4.90
CA PRO A 165 17.08 17.47 3.92
C PRO A 165 17.13 17.00 2.46
N ASP A 166 18.11 16.15 2.13
CA ASP A 166 18.36 15.69 0.76
C ASP A 166 17.70 14.33 0.46
N ASP A 167 16.93 13.78 1.40
CA ASP A 167 16.21 12.55 1.15
C ASP A 167 15.15 12.77 0.07
N PRO A 168 15.04 11.87 -0.92
CA PRO A 168 13.96 11.93 -1.88
C PRO A 168 12.60 11.76 -1.16
N PRO A 169 11.52 12.37 -1.70
CA PRO A 169 10.20 12.23 -1.12
C PRO A 169 9.78 10.75 -1.06
N ALA A 170 9.09 10.38 0.01
CA ALA A 170 8.43 9.09 0.09
C ALA A 170 7.17 9.10 -0.80
N PRO A 171 6.79 7.96 -1.42
CA PRO A 171 5.49 7.80 -2.06
C PRO A 171 4.34 8.21 -1.12
N LYS A 172 3.27 8.78 -1.68
CA LYS A 172 2.10 9.21 -0.89
C LYS A 172 1.34 8.03 -0.30
N SER A 173 1.45 6.86 -0.92
CA SER A 173 0.93 5.60 -0.42
C SER A 173 1.62 5.11 0.85
N ASP A 174 2.84 5.59 1.13
CA ASP A 174 3.56 5.17 2.32
C ASP A 174 2.91 5.76 3.58
N LEU A 175 2.81 4.93 4.63
CA LEU A 175 2.34 5.42 5.92
C LEU A 175 3.32 6.46 6.47
N ALA A 176 2.80 7.64 6.81
CA ALA A 176 3.55 8.71 7.44
C ALA A 176 3.22 8.78 8.94
N PRO A 177 4.15 8.39 9.83
CA PRO A 177 4.00 8.57 11.27
C PRO A 177 3.81 10.04 11.66
N SER A 178 2.92 10.32 12.62
CA SER A 178 2.67 11.68 13.13
C SER A 178 3.80 12.23 14.01
N ASN A 179 4.77 11.40 14.40
CA ASN A 179 5.85 11.74 15.33
C ASN A 179 7.07 12.39 14.65
N GLY A 180 6.96 12.78 13.39
CA GLY A 180 8.05 13.40 12.61
C GLY A 180 9.18 12.43 12.25
N ARG A 181 8.97 11.12 12.39
CA ARG A 181 9.87 10.08 11.85
C ARG A 181 9.32 9.51 10.55
N ARG A 182 10.21 8.93 9.75
CA ARG A 182 9.83 8.09 8.61
C ARG A 182 9.25 6.76 9.11
N PRO A 183 8.40 6.07 8.32
CA PRO A 183 8.06 4.69 8.62
C PRO A 183 9.32 3.82 8.61
N ARG A 184 9.32 2.73 9.37
CA ARG A 184 10.27 1.64 9.23
C ARG A 184 9.54 0.42 8.72
N PHE A 185 9.74 0.10 7.45
CA PHE A 185 9.35 -1.18 6.88
C PHE A 185 10.35 -2.23 7.35
N CYS A 186 9.93 -3.09 8.27
CA CYS A 186 10.72 -4.20 8.80
C CYS A 186 10.27 -5.48 8.07
N VAL A 187 11.10 -5.97 7.16
CA VAL A 187 10.67 -6.91 6.12
C VAL A 187 11.45 -8.22 6.25
N ASN A 188 10.79 -9.36 6.12
CA ASN A 188 11.45 -10.65 6.04
C ASN A 188 12.36 -10.69 4.81
N GLY A 189 13.63 -11.05 4.98
CA GLY A 189 14.55 -11.24 3.87
C GLY A 189 14.14 -12.40 2.95
N LEU A 190 13.54 -13.46 3.50
CA LEU A 190 12.92 -14.52 2.69
C LEU A 190 11.79 -13.98 1.79
N ALA A 191 11.13 -12.88 2.14
CA ALA A 191 10.10 -12.26 1.29
C ALA A 191 10.69 -11.43 0.12
N LEU A 192 12.02 -11.26 0.08
CA LEU A 192 12.70 -10.41 -0.89
C LEU A 192 13.71 -11.18 -1.75
N THR A 193 13.91 -10.71 -2.97
CA THR A 193 15.09 -10.96 -3.79
C THR A 193 15.82 -9.64 -4.02
N PHE A 194 17.14 -9.69 -4.23
CA PHE A 194 17.94 -8.51 -4.52
C PHE A 194 18.53 -8.58 -5.93
N ALA A 195 18.43 -7.49 -6.67
CA ALA A 195 19.10 -7.31 -7.96
C ALA A 195 20.00 -6.08 -7.87
N GLN A 196 21.31 -6.31 -8.00
CA GLN A 196 22.30 -5.23 -8.03
C GLN A 196 22.11 -4.40 -9.30
N ARG A 197 22.15 -3.07 -9.16
CA ARG A 197 22.22 -2.16 -10.32
C ARG A 197 23.57 -2.36 -11.00
N ALA A 198 23.58 -2.48 -12.32
CA ALA A 198 24.84 -2.41 -13.07
C ALA A 198 25.51 -1.07 -12.74
N GLU A 199 26.77 -1.11 -12.34
CA GLU A 199 27.58 0.10 -12.28
C GLU A 199 27.72 0.60 -13.72
N GLU A 200 27.34 1.85 -13.97
CA GLU A 200 27.62 2.50 -15.25
C GLU A 200 29.15 2.58 -15.35
N ALA A 201 29.73 1.69 -16.16
CA ALA A 201 31.14 1.74 -16.50
C ALA A 201 31.40 3.07 -17.21
N ASN A 202 32.09 3.98 -16.51
CA ASN A 202 32.51 5.27 -17.01
C ASN A 202 33.79 5.16 -17.85
#